data_AF-A0A645IHA0-F1
#
_entry.id   AF-A0A645IHA0-F1
#
_cell.length_a   1.000
_cell.length_b   1.000
_cell.length_c   1.000
_cell.angle_alpha   90.00
_cell.angle_beta   90.00
_cell.angle_gamma   90.00
#
_symmetry.space_group_name_H-M   'P 1'
#
loop_
_entity.id
_entity.type
_entity.pdbx_description
1 polymer ?
#
loop_
_entity_poly.entity_id
_entity_poly.type
_entity_poly.pdbx_seq_one_letter_code
_entity_poly.pdbx_strand_id
1 'polypeptide(L)'
;MRTPVLLACDAADEAAYMQERFGPISFVVKVADTAAGIALSERIVQGHGALTVGLYSTREPVIDAMTQATWRGKVALSINLTGGVFVNQSSAYSDYHGTGGNPAANASYSDSAFVANRFRVAQRRYHV
;
A
#
# COMPACT_ATOMS: atom_id res chain seq x y z
N MET A 1 -10.45 -6.96 26.76
CA MET A 1 -9.29 -6.33 26.09
C MET A 1 -8.38 -7.44 25.60
N ARG A 2 -7.93 -7.44 24.34
CA ARG A 2 -6.88 -8.35 23.85
C ARG A 2 -5.67 -7.52 23.43
N THR A 3 -4.49 -7.93 23.86
CA THR A 3 -3.21 -7.29 23.48
C THR A 3 -2.74 -7.84 22.12
N PRO A 4 -1.92 -7.07 21.36
CA PRO A 4 -1.35 -7.56 20.11
C PRO A 4 -0.46 -8.79 20.26
N VAL A 5 -0.36 -9.59 19.21
CA VAL A 5 0.62 -10.66 19.08
C VAL A 5 1.65 -10.30 18.01
N LEU A 6 2.93 -10.54 18.31
CA LEU A 6 4.05 -10.36 17.40
C LEU A 6 4.75 -11.71 17.21
N LEU A 7 4.80 -12.20 15.98
CA LEU A 7 5.36 -13.50 15.62
C LEU A 7 6.62 -13.30 14.77
N ALA A 8 7.70 -14.02 15.07
CA ALA A 8 8.87 -14.08 14.19
C ALA A 8 8.74 -15.30 13.26
N CYS A 9 9.13 -15.14 12.00
CA CYS A 9 9.17 -16.23 11.01
C CYS A 9 10.23 -15.93 9.93
N ASP A 10 10.57 -16.95 9.13
CA ASP A 10 11.46 -16.78 7.99
C ASP A 10 10.68 -16.47 6.71
N ALA A 11 11.34 -15.86 5.72
CA ALA A 11 10.70 -15.56 4.43
C ALA A 11 10.12 -16.80 3.72
N ALA A 12 10.60 -18.00 4.03
CA ALA A 12 10.06 -19.25 3.50
C ALA A 12 8.69 -19.64 4.08
N ASP A 13 8.29 -19.07 5.23
CA ASP A 13 7.03 -19.37 5.93
C ASP A 13 5.83 -18.64 5.31
N GLU A 14 5.73 -18.62 3.98
CA GLU A 14 4.73 -17.84 3.24
C GLU A 14 3.29 -18.12 3.69
N ALA A 15 2.97 -19.37 4.03
CA ALA A 15 1.65 -19.74 4.54
C ALA A 15 1.27 -19.00 5.84
N ALA A 16 2.25 -18.56 6.63
CA ALA A 16 2.02 -17.83 7.86
C ALA A 16 1.59 -16.37 7.59
N TYR A 17 2.32 -15.66 6.71
CA TYR A 17 2.24 -14.20 6.56
C TYR A 17 1.67 -13.69 5.22
N MET A 18 1.54 -14.52 4.18
CA MET A 18 0.99 -14.12 2.86
C MET A 18 -0.54 -14.05 2.80
N GLN A 19 -1.20 -14.16 3.95
CA GLN A 19 -2.65 -14.03 4.07
C GLN A 19 -2.98 -12.85 4.99
N GLU A 20 -4.09 -12.19 4.69
CA GLU A 20 -4.67 -11.20 5.60
C GLU A 20 -4.96 -11.85 6.95
N ARG A 21 -4.57 -11.17 8.03
CA ARG A 21 -4.83 -11.56 9.42
C ARG A 21 -5.60 -10.46 10.12
N PHE A 22 -6.92 -10.48 9.98
CA PHE A 22 -7.77 -9.49 10.64
C PHE A 22 -7.60 -9.51 12.16
N GLY A 23 -7.13 -8.40 12.72
CA GLY A 23 -6.90 -8.23 14.16
C GLY A 23 -5.49 -7.74 14.48
N PRO A 24 -5.12 -7.72 15.78
CA PRO A 24 -3.84 -7.18 16.22
C PRO A 24 -2.73 -8.23 16.10
N ILE A 25 -2.46 -8.68 14.87
CA ILE A 25 -1.51 -9.75 14.54
C ILE A 25 -0.46 -9.17 13.60
N SER A 26 0.81 -9.25 13.98
CA SER A 26 1.94 -8.79 13.16
C SER A 26 3.04 -9.84 13.08
N PHE A 27 3.74 -9.86 11.95
CA PHE A 27 4.90 -10.73 11.72
C PHE A 27 6.18 -9.91 11.55
N VAL A 28 7.25 -10.39 12.16
CA VAL A 28 8.63 -9.99 11.84
C VAL A 28 9.20 -11.09 10.96
N VAL A 29 9.26 -10.82 9.65
CA VAL A 29 9.72 -11.79 8.65
C VAL A 29 11.21 -11.57 8.40
N LYS A 30 12.04 -12.58 8.70
CA LYS A 30 13.47 -12.55 8.41
C LYS A 30 13.71 -12.81 6.93
N VAL A 31 14.39 -11.87 6.28
CA VAL A 31 14.82 -11.97 4.88
C VAL A 31 16.35 -12.09 4.80
N ALA A 32 16.86 -12.58 3.67
CA ALA A 32 18.30 -12.77 3.47
C ALA A 32 19.07 -11.43 3.49
N ASP A 33 18.52 -10.43 2.80
CA ASP A 33 19.07 -9.07 2.72
C ASP A 33 17.98 -8.05 2.35
N THR A 34 18.36 -6.79 2.23
CA THR A 34 17.46 -5.69 1.87
C THR A 34 16.84 -5.87 0.48
N ALA A 35 17.59 -6.38 -0.50
CA ALA A 35 17.07 -6.56 -1.85
C ALA A 35 15.99 -7.65 -1.88
N ALA A 36 16.20 -8.75 -1.15
CA ALA A 36 15.20 -9.79 -0.95
C ALA A 36 13.95 -9.26 -0.22
N GLY A 37 14.11 -8.37 0.75
CA GLY A 37 13.00 -7.71 1.44
C GLY A 37 12.15 -6.84 0.53
N ILE A 38 12.78 -6.02 -0.32
CA ILE A 38 12.08 -5.18 -1.30
C ILE A 38 11.32 -6.06 -2.30
N ALA A 39 11.99 -7.09 -2.84
CA ALA A 39 11.37 -8.01 -3.80
C ALA A 39 10.19 -8.78 -3.19
N LEU A 40 10.30 -9.19 -1.92
CA LEU A 40 9.20 -9.82 -1.18
C LEU A 40 8.03 -8.86 -1.01
N SER A 41 8.28 -7.62 -0.58
CA SER A 41 7.25 -6.61 -0.42
C SER A 41 6.52 -6.33 -1.74
N GLU A 42 7.26 -6.15 -2.83
CA GLU A 42 6.66 -5.94 -4.16
C GLU A 42 5.75 -7.10 -4.56
N ARG A 43 6.22 -8.33 -4.38
CA ARG A 43 5.46 -9.54 -4.71
C ARG A 43 4.18 -9.67 -3.89
N ILE A 44 4.24 -9.37 -2.59
CA ILE A 44 3.05 -9.34 -1.72
C ILE A 44 2.03 -8.33 -2.26
N VAL A 45 2.47 -7.10 -2.51
CA VAL A 45 1.60 -6.01 -2.97
C VAL A 45 0.96 -6.34 -4.32
N GLN A 46 1.73 -6.87 -5.27
CA GLN A 46 1.22 -7.23 -6.59
C GLN A 46 0.27 -8.43 -6.56
N GLY A 47 0.61 -9.46 -5.78
CA GLY A 47 -0.17 -10.69 -5.71
C GLY A 47 -1.44 -10.59 -4.88
N HIS A 48 -1.39 -9.85 -3.77
CA HIS A 48 -2.45 -9.82 -2.76
C HIS A 48 -3.04 -8.44 -2.50
N GLY A 49 -2.42 -7.38 -3.02
CA GLY A 49 -2.83 -6.01 -2.78
C GLY A 49 -2.33 -5.45 -1.45
N ALA A 50 -2.20 -4.13 -1.38
CA ALA A 50 -1.93 -3.40 -0.16
C ALA A 50 -2.41 -1.95 -0.28
N LEU A 51 -2.79 -1.36 0.86
CA LEU A 51 -3.10 0.07 0.95
C LEU A 51 -1.86 0.92 1.25
N THR A 52 -0.96 0.38 2.07
CA THR A 52 0.19 1.13 2.60
C THR A 52 1.45 0.27 2.61
N VAL A 53 2.58 0.90 2.35
CA VAL A 53 3.91 0.33 2.54
C VAL A 53 4.78 1.33 3.32
N GLY A 54 5.50 0.84 4.32
CA GLY A 54 6.46 1.62 5.09
C GLY A 54 7.90 1.17 4.84
N LEU A 55 8.84 2.12 4.76
CA LEU A 55 10.27 1.85 4.63
C LEU A 55 11.06 2.57 5.72
N TYR A 56 12.04 1.87 6.29
CA TYR A 56 13.07 2.45 7.16
C TYR A 56 14.45 2.24 6.55
N SER A 57 15.11 3.31 6.12
CA SER A 57 16.47 3.28 5.56
C SER A 57 17.07 4.68 5.53
N THR A 58 18.37 4.79 5.81
CA THR A 58 19.17 6.00 5.58
C THR A 58 19.97 5.95 4.27
N ARG A 59 19.86 4.85 3.52
CA ARG A 59 20.58 4.63 2.26
C ARG A 59 19.70 5.00 1.09
N GLU A 60 20.09 6.02 0.33
CA GLU A 60 19.36 6.48 -0.87
C GLU A 60 19.08 5.35 -1.88
N PRO A 61 20.05 4.47 -2.23
CA PRO A 61 19.78 3.40 -3.18
C PRO A 61 18.67 2.42 -2.74
N VAL A 62 18.44 2.29 -1.42
CA VAL A 62 17.37 1.46 -0.87
C VAL A 62 16.03 2.18 -0.95
N ILE A 63 16.01 3.50 -0.70
CA ILE A 63 14.82 4.34 -0.82
C ILE A 63 14.34 4.38 -2.27
N ASP A 64 15.25 4.57 -3.22
CA ASP A 64 14.94 4.54 -4.64
C ASP A 64 14.39 3.18 -5.07
N ALA A 65 15.07 2.10 -4.69
CA ALA A 65 14.64 0.74 -5.04
C ALA A 65 13.23 0.44 -4.50
N MET A 66 12.94 0.84 -3.26
CA MET A 66 11.61 0.67 -2.68
C MET A 66 10.55 1.55 -3.35
N THR A 67 10.90 2.79 -3.69
CA THR A 67 10.03 3.70 -4.43
C THR A 67 9.62 3.07 -5.76
N GLN A 68 10.58 2.55 -6.53
CA GLN A 68 10.30 1.84 -7.78
C GLN A 68 9.43 0.60 -7.57
N ALA A 69 9.67 -0.19 -6.51
CA ALA A 69 8.83 -1.33 -6.16
C ALA A 69 7.38 -0.92 -5.85
N THR A 70 7.19 0.17 -5.11
CA THR A 70 5.84 0.69 -4.80
C THR A 70 5.13 1.30 -6.00
N TRP A 71 5.85 1.87 -6.98
CA TRP A 71 5.25 2.29 -8.25
C TRP A 71 4.73 1.10 -9.05
N ARG A 72 5.52 0.02 -9.15
CA ARG A 72 5.09 -1.22 -9.82
C ARG A 72 3.94 -1.90 -9.08
N GLY A 73 3.99 -1.92 -7.75
CA GLY A 73 2.91 -2.42 -6.88
C GLY A 73 1.72 -1.47 -6.76
N LYS A 74 1.81 -0.25 -7.28
CA LYS A 74 0.79 0.81 -7.21
C LYS A 74 0.24 0.97 -5.79
N VAL A 75 1.13 1.22 -4.84
CA VAL A 75 0.78 1.38 -3.41
C VAL A 75 1.45 2.64 -2.85
N ALA A 76 0.79 3.30 -1.90
CA ALA A 76 1.35 4.47 -1.23
C ALA A 76 2.55 4.08 -0.34
N LEU A 77 3.63 4.88 -0.40
CA LEU A 77 4.87 4.66 0.33
C LEU A 77 5.05 5.73 1.41
N SER A 78 5.34 5.31 2.64
CA SER A 78 5.82 6.17 3.72
C SER A 78 7.27 5.84 4.06
N ILE A 79 8.12 6.84 4.23
CA ILE A 79 9.57 6.66 4.44
C ILE A 79 9.96 7.27 5.79
N ASN A 80 10.67 6.48 6.61
CA ASN A 80 11.28 6.90 7.87
C ASN A 80 10.30 7.61 8.84
N LEU A 81 9.13 7.02 9.05
CA LEU A 81 8.17 7.48 10.06
C LEU A 81 8.69 7.20 11.48
N THR A 82 9.41 8.17 12.05
CA THR A 82 9.99 8.10 13.40
C THR A 82 9.40 9.13 14.37
N GLY A 83 8.28 9.76 14.00
CA GLY A 83 7.59 10.81 14.77
C GLY A 83 6.14 10.45 15.08
N GLY A 84 5.28 11.48 15.20
CA GLY A 84 3.85 11.32 15.52
C GLY A 84 2.94 10.96 14.34
N VAL A 85 3.51 10.71 13.16
CA VAL A 85 2.80 10.23 11.97
C VAL A 85 3.03 8.73 11.84
N PHE A 86 1.94 7.97 11.71
CA PHE A 86 1.96 6.51 11.60
C PHE A 86 1.47 6.07 10.22
N VAL A 87 1.96 4.92 9.75
CA VAL A 87 1.69 4.42 8.38
C VAL A 87 0.20 4.22 8.06
N ASN A 88 -0.63 4.01 9.09
CA ASN A 88 -2.08 3.82 8.95
C ASN A 88 -2.88 5.14 8.94
N GLN A 89 -2.23 6.29 9.07
CA GLN A 89 -2.88 7.60 9.01
C GLN A 89 -2.89 8.11 7.57
N SER A 90 -4.03 8.70 7.17
CA SER A 90 -4.19 9.39 5.90
C SER A 90 -5.05 10.64 6.09
N SER A 91 -4.66 11.76 5.51
CA SER A 91 -5.37 13.03 5.57
C SER A 91 -6.18 13.28 4.30
N ALA A 92 -7.46 13.61 4.46
CA ALA A 92 -8.29 14.07 3.36
C ALA A 92 -7.65 15.29 2.67
N TYR A 93 -7.91 15.44 1.38
CA TYR A 93 -7.38 16.51 0.51
C TYR A 93 -5.85 16.48 0.25
N SER A 94 -5.14 15.46 0.73
CA SER A 94 -3.70 15.25 0.47
C SER A 94 -3.45 13.80 0.04
N ASP A 95 -3.85 12.85 0.88
CA ASP A 95 -3.42 11.47 0.76
C ASP A 95 -4.50 10.66 0.05
N TYR A 96 -4.13 10.06 -1.08
CA TYR A 96 -5.01 9.14 -1.81
C TYR A 96 -5.07 7.81 -1.06
N HIS A 97 -6.24 7.50 -0.49
CA HIS A 97 -6.44 6.23 0.21
C HIS A 97 -6.80 5.13 -0.79
N GLY A 98 -5.87 4.20 -0.99
CA GLY A 98 -5.93 3.22 -2.07
C GLY A 98 -5.64 3.88 -3.43
N THR A 99 -5.02 3.13 -4.34
CA THR A 99 -4.66 3.66 -5.68
C THR A 99 -5.63 3.24 -6.77
N GLY A 100 -6.49 2.25 -6.51
CA GLY A 100 -7.25 1.55 -7.55
C GLY A 100 -6.40 0.61 -8.43
N GLY A 101 -5.10 0.51 -8.16
CA GLY A 101 -4.12 -0.11 -9.06
C GLY A 101 -3.72 -1.55 -8.73
N ASN A 102 -4.03 -2.03 -7.53
CA ASN A 102 -3.66 -3.35 -7.04
C ASN A 102 -4.89 -4.07 -6.41
N PRO A 103 -4.80 -5.36 -6.07
CA PRO A 103 -5.96 -6.13 -5.59
C PRO A 103 -6.67 -5.59 -4.34
N ALA A 104 -6.07 -4.67 -3.56
CA ALA A 104 -6.67 -4.16 -2.33
C ALA A 104 -7.84 -3.20 -2.59
N ALA A 105 -7.85 -2.50 -3.72
CA ALA A 105 -8.93 -1.59 -4.09
C ALA A 105 -8.93 -1.35 -5.61
N ASN A 106 -10.12 -1.20 -6.19
CA ASN A 106 -10.32 -0.85 -7.61
C ASN A 106 -10.57 0.64 -7.86
N ALA A 107 -10.52 1.46 -6.81
CA ALA A 107 -10.61 2.92 -6.88
C ALA A 107 -9.74 3.57 -5.80
N SER A 108 -9.53 4.88 -5.93
CA SER A 108 -8.91 5.74 -4.92
C SER A 108 -9.96 6.58 -4.20
N TYR A 109 -9.77 6.85 -2.90
CA TYR A 109 -10.56 7.82 -2.13
C TYR A 109 -9.75 9.11 -1.91
N SER A 110 -9.99 10.18 -2.65
CA SER A 110 -10.79 10.26 -3.87
C SER A 110 -9.96 10.87 -4.98
N ASP A 111 -10.22 10.45 -6.22
CA ASP A 111 -9.73 11.09 -7.43
C ASP A 111 -10.90 11.45 -8.37
N SER A 112 -10.59 11.95 -9.57
CA SER A 112 -11.61 12.26 -10.57
C SER A 112 -12.34 11.01 -11.09
N ALA A 113 -11.63 9.89 -11.25
CA ALA A 113 -12.21 8.63 -11.72
C ALA A 113 -13.26 8.08 -10.74
N PHE A 114 -13.09 8.33 -9.44
CA PHE A 114 -14.04 7.95 -8.40
C PHE A 114 -15.43 8.56 -8.62
N VAL A 115 -15.55 9.74 -9.23
CA VAL A 115 -16.82 10.48 -9.36
C VAL A 115 -17.27 10.71 -10.78
N ALA A 116 -16.35 10.89 -11.73
CA ALA A 116 -16.66 11.35 -13.09
C ALA A 116 -17.58 10.40 -13.86
N ASN A 117 -17.50 9.10 -13.57
CA ASN A 117 -18.31 8.09 -14.26
C ASN A 117 -19.72 7.90 -13.66
N ARG A 118 -20.10 8.66 -12.62
CA ARG A 118 -21.40 8.50 -11.92
C ARG A 118 -22.57 9.26 -12.56
N PHE A 119 -22.32 10.13 -13.53
CA PHE A 119 -23.35 10.88 -14.24
C PHE A 119 -23.05 10.98 -15.74
N ARG A 120 -24.04 11.41 -16.53
CA ARG A 120 -23.94 11.60 -17.98
C ARG A 120 -24.49 12.96 -18.38
N VAL A 121 -23.98 13.51 -19.47
CA VAL A 121 -24.44 14.79 -20.04
C VAL A 121 -25.09 14.51 -21.39
N ALA A 122 -26.33 14.93 -21.58
CA ALA A 122 -27.06 14.86 -22.84
C ALA A 122 -27.33 16.28 -23.36
N GLN A 123 -26.92 16.56 -24.60
CA GLN A 123 -27.05 17.89 -25.20
C GLN A 123 -28.14 17.93 -26.28
N ARG A 124 -28.78 19.09 -26.44
CA ARG A 124 -29.69 19.42 -27.54
C ARG A 124 -29.42 20.86 -28.02
N ARG A 125 -29.61 21.12 -29.32
CA ARG A 125 -29.52 22.46 -29.91
C ARG A 125 -30.62 22.71 -30.96
N TYR A 126 -30.97 23.97 -31.19
CA TYR A 126 -31.87 24.46 -32.25
C TYR A 126 -31.41 25.87 -32.69
N HIS A 127 -31.84 26.32 -33.88
CA HIS A 127 -31.53 27.66 -34.39
C HIS A 127 -32.22 28.75 -33.55
N VAL A 128 -31.55 29.90 -33.38
CA VAL A 128 -32.10 31.15 -32.82
C VAL A 128 -32.14 32.23 -33.89
#